data_AF-A0A7C7GM17-F1
#
_entry.id   AF-A0A7C7GM17-F1
#
_cell.length_a   1.000
_cell.length_b   1.000
_cell.length_c   1.000
_cell.angle_alpha   90.00
_cell.angle_beta   90.00
_cell.angle_gamma   90.00
#
_symmetry.space_group_name_H-M   'P 1'
#
loop_
_entity.id
_entity.type
_entity.pdbx_description
1 polymer ?
#
loop_
_entity_poly.entity_id
_entity_poly.type
_entity_poly.pdbx_seq_one_letter_code
_entity_poly.pdbx_strand_id
1 'polypeptide(L)'
;MKRAFVCLFSFVFIFSASDRRTQYFLTEHDFLSNNSSPKIAVTGQSYYRVEYDSNDRVITKSKIDERKKVLTVEVYNYDDSTGILREKNIFNENRKLLSRTVFQQEENSIKFLQYIYNMDSIEVFGDRYTQTIFQDDEKPTVHEFFDVNGYNYGKITFFYDSLGRISSQVWIQMPSERVIRRWKYVPIQETDITRIMEYDSLGALIIDVKLDSQGREEILTFTAPEDFSFVDHTRTSFIDTVENRMDSTRIHHLHGEMLSPGAYNILPPSPLIDGHVYHIMFRGTTKHGNVAIQKMIREVTYDISAPEITLLMDSRISRPEVAYDTSEPLKSAIFNWLPGFPNDSIASIEVQFSEKDLNKANKGKFILENNPDLVDSVQYDVSMIGIDRAGNMSKTAVALRIQCDKTPPIKVLSPQVGEYVNNMNLHFSLNEDLNKGTFTIARSEESNHPQVLSVVSIPDTLLIIGEHSFNLEESYSFVDGMVYSLTIFCKDRFGYDSN
;
A
#
# COMPACT_ATOMS: atom_id res chain seq x y z
N MET A 1 18.59 9.87 11.53
CA MET A 1 20.02 10.16 11.41
C MET A 1 20.24 11.50 10.72
N LYS A 2 20.39 12.58 11.50
CA LYS A 2 21.31 13.64 11.09
C LYS A 2 22.63 12.94 10.79
N ARG A 3 23.00 13.00 9.51
CA ARG A 3 24.17 12.44 8.86
C ARG A 3 25.27 12.11 9.87
N ALA A 4 25.41 10.83 10.21
CA ALA A 4 26.76 10.32 10.37
C ALA A 4 27.39 10.56 9.00
N PHE A 5 28.20 11.61 8.90
CA PHE A 5 29.14 11.75 7.81
C PHE A 5 30.07 10.54 7.93
N VAL A 6 29.63 9.41 7.38
CA VAL A 6 30.53 8.38 6.90
C VAL A 6 31.20 9.03 5.71
N CYS A 7 32.22 9.84 6.00
CA CYS A 7 33.25 10.12 5.03
C CYS A 7 33.85 8.76 4.67
N LEU A 8 33.27 8.14 3.65
CA LEU A 8 33.85 7.03 2.93
C LEU A 8 35.07 7.61 2.20
N PHE A 9 36.13 7.90 2.94
CA PHE A 9 37.43 8.15 2.34
C PHE A 9 37.91 6.81 1.81
N SER A 10 37.67 6.63 0.52
CA SER A 10 38.44 5.73 -0.31
C SER A 10 39.92 6.05 -0.07
N PHE A 11 40.64 5.14 0.60
CA PHE A 11 42.07 5.24 0.81
C PHE A 11 42.79 5.09 -0.53
N VAL A 12 42.86 6.18 -1.27
CA VAL A 12 43.85 6.34 -2.33
C VAL A 12 45.12 6.84 -1.64
N PHE A 13 46.03 5.89 -1.35
CA PHE A 13 47.39 6.21 -0.92
C PHE A 13 48.12 6.92 -2.07
N ILE A 14 48.05 8.25 -2.12
CA ILE A 14 49.03 9.05 -2.85
C ILE A 14 49.85 9.77 -1.79
N PHE A 15 50.92 9.12 -1.34
CA PHE A 15 52.01 9.85 -0.69
C PHE A 15 53.06 10.15 -1.75
N SER A 16 53.26 11.43 -2.04
CA SER A 16 54.44 11.87 -2.80
C SER A 16 55.70 11.51 -2.03
N ALA A 17 56.67 10.94 -2.74
CA ALA A 17 57.95 10.49 -2.22
C ALA A 17 58.90 11.67 -1.93
N SER A 18 58.61 12.44 -0.87
CA SER A 18 59.51 13.50 -0.38
C SER A 18 59.98 13.17 1.04
N ASP A 19 61.31 13.03 1.19
CA ASP A 19 62.12 12.79 2.40
C ASP A 19 61.40 12.20 3.63
N ARG A 20 61.38 10.87 3.71
CA ARG A 20 61.05 10.15 4.94
C ARG A 20 62.33 9.73 5.65
N ARG A 21 62.47 10.13 6.91
CA ARG A 21 63.56 9.67 7.77
C ARG A 21 63.09 8.46 8.57
N THR A 22 63.87 7.38 8.59
CA THR A 22 63.57 6.19 9.40
C THR A 22 64.59 6.03 10.53
N GLN A 23 64.11 5.79 11.75
CA GLN A 23 64.94 5.43 12.90
C GLN A 23 64.46 4.13 13.55
N TYR A 24 65.34 3.49 14.31
CA TYR A 24 65.09 2.23 15.00
C TYR A 24 65.33 2.38 16.50
N PHE A 25 64.51 1.73 17.31
CA PHE A 25 64.59 1.78 18.79
C PHE A 25 64.37 0.38 19.35
N LEU A 26 65.15 -0.04 20.34
CA LEU A 26 65.01 -1.37 20.95
C LEU A 26 63.80 -1.44 21.87
N THR A 27 63.53 -0.36 22.61
CA THR A 27 62.42 -0.27 23.55
C THR A 27 61.55 0.97 23.29
N GLU A 28 60.34 0.97 23.87
CA GLU A 28 59.48 2.17 23.85
C GLU A 28 60.14 3.32 24.63
N HIS A 29 60.89 3.00 25.70
CA HIS A 29 61.64 4.00 26.46
C HIS A 29 62.73 4.66 25.62
N ASP A 30 63.43 3.89 24.79
CA ASP A 30 64.43 4.44 23.85
C ASP A 30 63.78 5.41 22.85
N PHE A 31 62.58 5.09 22.36
CA PHE A 31 61.81 5.99 21.50
C PHE A 31 61.42 7.28 22.23
N LEU A 32 60.83 7.17 23.43
CA LEU A 32 60.38 8.32 24.22
C LEU A 32 61.55 9.22 24.68
N SER A 33 62.75 8.65 24.84
CA SER A 33 63.98 9.38 25.20
C SER A 33 64.81 9.81 23.97
N ASN A 34 64.33 9.53 22.75
CA ASN A 34 65.03 9.81 21.48
C ASN A 34 66.43 9.17 21.36
N ASN A 35 66.60 7.98 21.95
CA ASN A 35 67.85 7.20 21.92
C ASN A 35 67.83 6.18 20.77
N SER A 36 68.11 6.62 19.53
CA SER A 36 68.01 5.75 18.36
C SER A 36 69.16 4.73 18.28
N SER A 37 68.83 3.50 17.86
CA SER A 37 69.77 2.43 17.58
C SER A 37 70.09 2.31 16.09
N PRO A 38 71.34 1.95 15.71
CA PRO A 38 71.67 1.64 14.34
C PRO A 38 70.95 0.36 13.87
N LYS A 39 70.63 0.28 12.58
CA LYS A 39 69.87 -0.84 11.99
C LYS A 39 70.49 -2.22 12.28
N ILE A 40 71.82 -2.30 12.40
CA ILE A 40 72.51 -3.55 12.71
C ILE A 40 72.28 -4.02 14.15
N ALA A 41 72.12 -3.09 15.10
CA ALA A 41 71.92 -3.41 16.51
C ALA A 41 70.53 -4.02 16.79
N VAL A 42 69.54 -3.71 15.95
CA VAL A 42 68.18 -4.27 16.08
C VAL A 42 68.01 -5.61 15.34
N THR A 43 69.06 -6.11 14.68
CA THR A 43 68.98 -7.36 13.90
C THR A 43 68.89 -8.57 14.85
N GLY A 44 67.82 -9.36 14.72
CA GLY A 44 67.58 -10.54 15.55
C GLY A 44 66.92 -10.25 16.90
N GLN A 45 66.46 -9.03 17.12
CA GLN A 45 65.69 -8.63 18.31
C GLN A 45 64.33 -8.06 17.90
N SER A 46 63.39 -7.95 18.84
CA SER A 46 62.17 -7.14 18.67
C SER A 46 62.54 -5.66 18.78
N TYR A 47 61.97 -4.81 17.93
CA TYR A 47 62.31 -3.39 17.88
C TYR A 47 61.14 -2.55 17.35
N TYR A 48 61.24 -1.23 17.52
CA TYR A 48 60.36 -0.25 16.90
C TYR A 48 61.04 0.39 15.70
N ARG A 49 60.31 0.48 14.59
CA ARG A 49 60.68 1.28 13.40
C ARG A 49 59.80 2.51 13.35
N VAL A 50 60.41 3.69 13.35
CA VAL A 50 59.70 4.97 13.32
C VAL A 50 60.03 5.70 12.04
N GLU A 51 59.01 6.17 11.33
CA GLU A 51 59.14 7.03 10.15
C GLU A 51 58.71 8.45 10.50
N TYR A 52 59.51 9.43 10.09
CA TYR A 52 59.27 10.85 10.30
C TYR A 52 59.06 11.58 8.97
N ASP A 53 58.30 12.67 9.02
CA ASP A 53 58.16 13.61 7.91
C ASP A 53 59.31 14.62 7.86
N SER A 54 59.26 15.53 6.88
CA SER A 54 60.26 16.59 6.70
C SER A 54 60.34 17.60 7.85
N ASN A 55 59.35 17.60 8.75
CA ASN A 55 59.29 18.46 9.93
C ASN A 55 59.68 17.69 11.21
N ASP A 56 60.33 16.53 11.08
CA ASP A 56 60.68 15.61 12.18
C ASP A 56 59.46 15.16 13.02
N ARG A 57 58.25 15.15 12.45
CA ARG A 57 57.05 14.63 13.11
C ARG A 57 56.88 13.15 12.79
N VAL A 58 56.48 12.35 13.77
CA VAL A 58 56.28 10.91 13.60
C VAL A 58 55.10 10.63 12.69
N ILE A 59 55.30 9.98 11.55
CA ILE A 59 54.21 9.54 10.65
C ILE A 59 53.73 8.15 11.07
N THR A 60 54.67 7.23 11.26
CA THR A 60 54.35 5.85 11.66
C THR A 60 55.33 5.33 12.69
N LYS A 61 54.84 4.52 13.63
CA LYS A 61 55.65 3.71 14.56
C LYS A 61 55.19 2.26 14.47
N SER A 62 56.05 1.39 13.95
CA SER A 62 55.77 -0.03 13.77
C SER A 62 56.53 -0.87 14.80
N LYS A 63 55.84 -1.76 15.51
CA LYS A 63 56.49 -2.78 16.35
C LYS A 63 56.80 -4.01 15.49
N ILE A 64 58.05 -4.43 15.50
CA ILE A 64 58.57 -5.49 14.63
C ILE A 64 59.18 -6.59 15.50
N ASP A 65 58.85 -7.84 15.22
CA ASP A 65 59.42 -8.99 15.92
C ASP A 65 60.84 -9.36 15.42
N GLU A 66 61.47 -10.29 16.11
CA GLU A 66 62.79 -10.84 15.77
C GLU A 66 62.87 -11.47 14.36
N ARG A 67 61.72 -11.86 13.77
CA ARG A 67 61.59 -12.43 12.43
C ARG A 67 61.27 -11.39 11.36
N LYS A 68 61.30 -10.09 11.72
CA LYS A 68 60.95 -8.95 10.86
C LYS A 68 59.47 -8.86 10.48
N LYS A 69 58.58 -9.57 11.17
CA LYS A 69 57.12 -9.43 11.03
C LYS A 69 56.66 -8.18 11.78
N VAL A 70 55.83 -7.37 11.12
CA VAL A 70 55.19 -6.21 11.75
C VAL A 70 54.01 -6.69 12.59
N LEU A 71 54.07 -6.46 13.90
CA LEU A 71 53.03 -6.87 14.86
C LEU A 71 51.92 -5.82 14.97
N THR A 72 52.32 -4.55 15.10
CA THR A 72 51.41 -3.40 15.18
C THR A 72 51.98 -2.21 14.44
N VAL A 73 51.10 -1.35 13.93
CA VAL A 73 51.46 -0.08 13.30
C VAL A 73 50.64 1.03 13.94
N GLU A 74 51.31 2.00 14.55
CA GLU A 74 50.72 3.28 14.93
C GLU A 74 50.90 4.28 13.78
N VAL A 75 49.83 4.96 13.39
CA VAL A 75 49.80 5.99 12.35
C VAL A 75 49.31 7.29 12.99
N TYR A 76 50.02 8.37 12.72
CA TYR A 76 49.79 9.69 13.32
C TYR A 76 49.40 10.68 12.24
N ASN A 77 48.24 11.31 12.40
CA ASN A 77 47.70 12.31 11.48
C ASN A 77 47.73 13.68 12.14
N TYR A 78 48.36 14.64 11.47
CA TYR A 78 48.49 16.01 11.93
C TYR A 78 47.58 16.92 11.10
N ASP A 79 47.20 18.04 11.71
CA ASP A 79 46.56 19.15 11.03
C ASP A 79 47.58 19.85 10.11
N ASP A 80 47.31 19.90 8.81
CA ASP A 80 48.25 20.47 7.83
C ASP A 80 48.50 21.97 8.04
N SER A 81 47.57 22.68 8.67
CA SER A 81 47.66 24.13 8.89
C SER A 81 48.34 24.51 10.20
N THR A 82 48.08 23.77 11.28
CA THR A 82 48.61 24.07 12.62
C THR A 82 49.77 23.17 13.03
N GLY A 83 49.94 22.04 12.35
CA GLY A 83 50.95 21.02 12.68
C GLY A 83 50.64 20.19 13.92
N ILE A 84 49.48 20.39 14.56
CA ILE A 84 49.07 19.71 15.79
C ILE A 84 48.57 18.30 15.48
N LEU A 85 48.88 17.32 16.33
CA LEU A 85 48.38 15.95 16.21
C LEU A 85 46.86 15.92 16.40
N ARG A 86 46.12 15.39 15.42
CA ARG A 86 44.65 15.28 15.43
C ARG A 86 44.18 13.88 15.73
N GLU A 87 44.89 12.89 15.21
CA GLU A 87 44.45 11.51 15.29
C GLU A 87 45.65 10.56 15.39
N LYS A 88 45.50 9.51 16.19
CA LYS A 88 46.41 8.36 16.23
C LYS A 88 45.63 7.08 16.02
N ASN A 89 46.01 6.29 15.03
CA ASN A 89 45.38 5.00 14.73
C ASN A 89 46.36 3.86 14.98
N ILE A 90 45.90 2.79 15.62
CA ILE A 90 46.70 1.58 15.88
C ILE A 90 46.10 0.42 15.10
N PHE A 91 46.90 -0.21 14.25
CA PHE A 91 46.53 -1.37 13.44
C PHE A 91 47.28 -2.62 13.90
N ASN A 92 46.66 -3.79 13.72
CA ASN A 92 47.32 -5.07 13.92
C ASN A 92 48.11 -5.52 12.68
N GLU A 93 48.72 -6.71 12.76
CA GLU A 93 49.48 -7.33 11.67
C GLU A 93 48.71 -7.51 10.35
N ASN A 94 47.38 -7.62 10.42
CA ASN A 94 46.49 -7.77 9.26
C ASN A 94 45.95 -6.43 8.75
N ARG A 95 46.48 -5.29 9.24
CA ARG A 95 46.02 -3.93 8.94
C ARG A 95 44.60 -3.62 9.42
N LYS A 96 44.08 -4.40 10.35
CA LYS A 96 42.78 -4.16 10.99
C LYS A 96 42.96 -3.15 12.14
N LEU A 97 42.11 -2.13 12.19
CA LEU A 97 42.10 -1.06 13.18
C LEU A 97 41.73 -1.63 14.55
N LEU A 98 42.63 -1.45 15.52
CA LEU A 98 42.44 -1.85 16.91
C LEU A 98 41.92 -0.67 17.76
N SER A 99 42.51 0.51 17.55
CA SER A 99 42.09 1.71 18.27
C SER A 99 42.36 2.99 17.49
N ARG A 100 41.52 3.99 17.75
CA ARG A 100 41.64 5.36 17.25
C ARG A 100 41.63 6.32 18.43
N THR A 101 42.63 7.17 18.54
CA THR A 101 42.63 8.30 19.47
C THR A 101 42.41 9.58 18.68
N VAL A 102 41.35 10.31 18.99
CA VAL A 102 41.09 11.65 18.44
C VAL A 102 41.45 12.66 19.52
N PHE A 103 42.33 13.60 19.17
CA PHE A 103 42.74 14.68 20.05
C PHE A 103 41.88 15.92 19.80
N GLN A 104 41.61 16.67 20.86
CA GLN A 104 40.74 17.83 20.87
C GLN A 104 39.25 17.47 20.66
N GLN A 105 38.50 18.36 20.02
CA GLN A 105 37.04 18.39 20.02
C GLN A 105 36.41 17.12 19.42
N GLU A 106 35.76 16.33 20.27
CA GLU A 106 34.95 15.18 19.89
C GLU A 106 33.53 15.36 20.44
N GLU A 107 32.51 15.12 19.61
CA GLU A 107 31.12 15.48 19.89
C GLU A 107 30.55 14.71 21.09
N ASN A 108 30.87 13.42 21.22
CA ASN A 108 30.35 12.60 22.31
C ASN A 108 30.98 12.99 23.66
N SER A 109 32.25 13.35 23.69
CA SER A 109 32.93 13.89 24.88
C SER A 109 32.21 15.14 25.42
N ILE A 110 31.80 16.06 24.55
CA ILE A 110 31.05 17.27 24.95
C ILE A 110 29.68 16.89 25.52
N LYS A 111 28.92 16.07 24.79
CA LYS A 111 27.60 15.58 25.25
C LYS A 111 27.70 14.86 26.59
N PHE A 112 28.79 14.13 26.81
CA PHE A 112 28.99 13.34 28.02
C PHE A 112 29.11 14.25 29.24
N LEU A 113 29.88 15.33 29.10
CA LEU A 113 29.99 16.34 30.14
C LEU A 113 28.65 17.05 30.36
N GLN A 114 27.91 17.39 29.30
CA GLN A 114 26.59 18.02 29.41
C GLN A 114 25.63 17.17 30.25
N TYR A 115 25.64 15.85 30.07
CA TYR A 115 24.83 14.93 30.89
C TYR A 115 25.30 14.84 32.34
N ILE A 116 26.60 14.86 32.62
CA ILE A 116 27.12 14.80 33.99
C ILE A 116 26.76 16.06 34.77
N TYR A 117 26.96 17.23 34.16
CA TYR A 117 26.75 18.51 34.83
C TYR A 117 25.31 19.02 34.72
N ASN A 118 24.48 18.36 33.90
CA ASN A 118 23.13 18.80 33.57
C ASN A 118 23.10 20.27 33.09
N MET A 119 24.03 20.60 32.19
CA MET A 119 24.24 21.95 31.63
C MET A 119 24.03 21.94 30.13
N ASP A 120 23.38 22.99 29.61
CA ASP A 120 23.14 23.16 28.17
C ASP A 120 24.44 23.46 27.38
N SER A 121 25.44 24.05 28.04
CA SER A 121 26.73 24.39 27.45
C SER A 121 27.86 24.25 28.45
N ILE A 122 29.04 23.82 27.99
CA ILE A 122 30.24 23.64 28.81
C ILE A 122 31.39 24.36 28.12
N GLU A 123 32.22 25.07 28.88
CA GLU A 123 33.47 25.65 28.36
C GLU A 123 34.38 24.53 27.86
N VAL A 124 34.72 24.60 26.57
CA VAL A 124 35.52 23.59 25.91
C VAL A 124 36.98 24.00 25.98
N PHE A 125 37.76 23.25 26.74
CA PHE A 125 39.21 23.32 26.71
C PHE A 125 39.73 22.35 25.64
N GLY A 126 40.61 22.84 24.76
CA GLY A 126 41.06 22.14 23.53
C GLY A 126 42.06 21.01 23.79
N ASP A 127 41.97 20.36 24.94
CA ASP A 127 43.08 19.69 25.59
C ASP A 127 42.69 18.26 26.04
N ARG A 128 41.46 17.83 25.71
CA ARG A 128 40.93 16.46 25.93
C ARG A 128 41.20 15.55 24.74
N TYR A 129 41.07 14.25 24.94
CA TYR A 129 41.10 13.27 23.84
C TYR A 129 40.14 12.10 24.08
N THR A 130 39.68 11.51 22.98
CA THR A 130 38.79 10.34 22.98
C THR A 130 39.52 9.15 22.37
N GLN A 131 39.62 8.05 23.11
CA GLN A 131 40.14 6.79 22.58
C GLN A 131 38.98 5.85 22.26
N THR A 132 38.95 5.33 21.04
CA THR A 132 37.97 4.36 20.56
C THR A 132 38.65 3.03 20.38
N ILE A 133 38.07 1.97 20.94
CA ILE A 133 38.51 0.59 20.78
C ILE A 133 37.57 -0.10 19.81
N PHE A 134 38.10 -0.90 18.89
CA PHE A 134 37.34 -1.58 17.84
C PHE A 134 37.44 -3.10 17.98
N GLN A 135 36.32 -3.80 17.75
CA GLN A 135 36.31 -5.25 17.53
C GLN A 135 36.53 -5.59 16.04
N ASP A 136 35.99 -4.73 15.17
CA ASP A 136 36.20 -4.76 13.73
C ASP A 136 36.37 -3.36 13.15
N ASP A 137 36.88 -3.23 11.92
CA ASP A 137 37.22 -1.94 11.27
C ASP A 137 36.07 -0.91 11.28
N GLU A 138 34.83 -1.37 11.48
CA GLU A 138 33.62 -0.54 11.50
C GLU A 138 32.80 -0.63 12.81
N LYS A 139 33.26 -1.38 13.82
CA LYS A 139 32.48 -1.66 15.04
C LYS A 139 33.21 -1.22 16.31
N PRO A 140 33.00 0.04 16.76
CA PRO A 140 33.53 0.48 18.04
C PRO A 140 32.90 -0.33 19.18
N THR A 141 33.71 -0.80 20.11
CA THR A 141 33.24 -1.46 21.33
C THR A 141 33.14 -0.48 22.47
N VAL A 142 34.11 0.44 22.58
CA VAL A 142 34.19 1.43 23.65
C VAL A 142 34.73 2.75 23.11
N HIS A 143 34.13 3.86 23.51
CA HIS A 143 34.78 5.18 23.53
C HIS A 143 35.17 5.51 24.97
N GLU A 144 36.41 5.90 25.20
CA GLU A 144 36.91 6.36 26.49
C GLU A 144 37.33 7.82 26.38
N PHE A 145 36.99 8.60 27.39
CA PHE A 145 37.18 10.02 27.42
C PHE A 145 38.21 10.42 28.46
N PHE A 146 39.25 11.13 28.01
CA PHE A 146 40.38 11.51 28.84
C PHE A 146 40.60 13.02 28.85
N ASP A 147 41.04 13.55 29.99
CA ASP A 147 41.53 14.91 30.10
C ASP A 147 43.00 15.03 29.66
N VAL A 148 43.56 16.24 29.79
CA VAL A 148 44.99 16.52 29.49
C VAL A 148 45.99 15.67 30.24
N ASN A 149 45.65 15.24 31.45
CA ASN A 149 46.54 14.49 32.33
C ASN A 149 46.39 12.98 32.12
N GLY A 150 45.53 12.56 31.18
CA GLY A 150 45.21 11.16 30.93
C GLY A 150 44.26 10.57 31.98
N TYR A 151 43.52 11.40 32.71
CA TYR A 151 42.48 10.92 33.62
C TYR A 151 41.22 10.53 32.84
N ASN A 152 40.83 9.25 32.93
CA ASN A 152 39.58 8.76 32.35
C ASN A 152 38.39 9.23 33.19
N TYR A 153 37.57 10.12 32.63
CA TYR A 153 36.36 10.62 33.29
C TYR A 153 35.08 9.97 32.78
N GLY A 154 35.14 9.17 31.71
CA GLY A 154 33.95 8.57 31.15
C GLY A 154 34.19 7.60 30.01
N LYS A 155 33.20 6.74 29.77
CA LYS A 155 33.19 5.85 28.60
C LYS A 155 31.79 5.64 28.04
N ILE A 156 31.72 5.28 26.77
CA ILE A 156 30.53 4.77 26.08
C ILE A 156 30.83 3.33 25.68
N THR A 157 29.99 2.40 26.10
CA THR A 157 30.05 0.99 25.65
C THR A 157 28.96 0.74 24.63
N PHE A 158 29.31 0.11 23.50
CA PHE A 158 28.38 -0.29 22.44
C PHE A 158 28.11 -1.78 22.47
N PHE A 159 26.86 -2.14 22.20
CA PHE A 159 26.42 -3.52 22.07
C PHE A 159 25.78 -3.71 20.70
N TYR A 160 26.01 -4.88 20.11
CA TYR A 160 25.54 -5.22 18.77
C TYR A 160 24.60 -6.42 18.83
N ASP A 161 23.66 -6.50 17.90
CA ASP A 161 22.83 -7.68 17.69
C ASP A 161 23.56 -8.73 16.83
N SER A 162 22.90 -9.88 16.61
CA SER A 162 23.43 -10.98 15.77
C SER A 162 23.65 -10.60 14.31
N LEU A 163 23.02 -9.52 13.84
CA LEU A 163 23.18 -8.96 12.49
C LEU A 163 24.27 -7.88 12.44
N GLY A 164 24.91 -7.57 13.57
CA GLY A 164 25.99 -6.59 13.66
C GLY A 164 25.54 -5.14 13.72
N ARG A 165 24.26 -4.87 14.00
CA ARG A 165 23.71 -3.51 14.19
C ARG A 165 23.81 -3.13 15.66
N ILE A 166 23.99 -1.83 15.96
CA ILE A 166 23.99 -1.36 17.35
C ILE A 166 22.62 -1.62 17.97
N SER A 167 22.58 -2.42 19.04
CA SER A 167 21.38 -2.76 19.80
C SER A 167 21.21 -1.88 21.03
N SER A 168 22.31 -1.41 21.61
CA SER A 168 22.29 -0.45 22.71
C SER A 168 23.64 0.24 22.89
N GLN A 169 23.63 1.37 23.59
CA GLN A 169 24.83 2.01 24.11
C GLN A 169 24.61 2.46 25.56
N VAL A 170 25.67 2.42 26.36
CA VAL A 170 25.64 2.77 27.78
C VAL A 170 26.75 3.76 28.09
N TRP A 171 26.40 4.89 28.69
CA TRP A 171 27.35 5.94 29.05
C TRP A 171 27.64 5.84 30.54
N ILE A 172 28.92 5.77 30.89
CA ILE A 172 29.39 5.41 32.22
C ILE A 172 30.40 6.45 32.69
N GLN A 173 30.18 7.02 33.87
CA GLN A 173 31.10 7.91 34.55
C GLN A 173 32.25 7.11 35.18
N MET A 174 33.48 7.54 34.91
CA MET A 174 34.68 6.96 35.53
C MET A 174 35.23 7.90 36.59
N PRO A 175 35.85 7.38 37.66
CA PRO A 175 36.08 5.97 38.00
C PRO A 175 34.93 5.32 38.78
N SER A 176 33.83 6.04 39.04
CA SER A 176 32.71 5.53 39.87
C SER A 176 31.94 4.37 39.23
N GLU A 177 32.14 4.13 37.93
CA GLU A 177 31.41 3.16 37.11
C GLU A 177 29.89 3.37 37.12
N ARG A 178 29.45 4.59 37.43
CA ARG A 178 28.03 4.93 37.48
C ARG A 178 27.50 5.13 36.06
N VAL A 179 26.43 4.40 35.71
CA VAL A 179 25.68 4.65 34.47
C VAL A 179 24.99 6.00 34.56
N ILE A 180 25.20 6.86 33.55
CA ILE A 180 24.57 8.18 33.48
C ILE A 180 23.43 8.23 32.45
N ARG A 181 23.53 7.45 31.37
CA ARG A 181 22.56 7.37 30.29
C ARG A 181 22.60 6.02 29.61
N ARG A 182 21.47 5.61 29.02
CA ARG A 182 21.37 4.40 28.20
C ARG A 182 20.48 4.64 27.00
N TRP A 183 20.86 4.10 25.86
CA TRP A 183 20.00 4.02 24.68
C TRP A 183 19.78 2.58 24.28
N LYS A 184 18.57 2.28 23.82
CA LYS A 184 18.20 1.01 23.21
C LYS A 184 17.64 1.26 21.82
N TYR A 185 18.13 0.49 20.86
CA TYR A 185 17.75 0.59 19.46
C TYR A 185 17.01 -0.69 19.06
N VAL A 186 15.77 -0.53 18.61
CA VAL A 186 14.90 -1.65 18.21
C VAL A 186 14.44 -1.40 16.77
N PRO A 187 15.06 -2.05 15.77
CA PRO A 187 14.64 -1.94 14.39
C PRO A 187 13.26 -2.58 14.20
N ILE A 188 12.39 -1.92 13.45
CA ILE A 188 11.05 -2.42 13.10
C ILE A 188 11.18 -3.27 11.83
N GLN A 189 10.68 -4.51 11.87
CA GLN A 189 10.79 -5.44 10.75
C GLN A 189 10.15 -4.86 9.48
N GLU A 190 10.76 -5.16 8.34
CA GLU A 190 10.27 -4.76 7.01
C GLU A 190 10.17 -3.25 6.77
N THR A 191 10.81 -2.43 7.62
CA THR A 191 10.88 -0.97 7.46
C THR A 191 12.32 -0.48 7.64
N ASP A 192 12.59 0.77 7.25
CA ASP A 192 13.85 1.46 7.57
C ASP A 192 13.79 2.20 8.93
N ILE A 193 12.75 1.93 9.73
CA ILE A 193 12.47 2.60 10.99
C ILE A 193 13.13 1.86 12.16
N THR A 194 13.74 2.62 13.05
CA THR A 194 14.30 2.16 14.32
C THR A 194 13.64 2.92 15.47
N ARG A 195 13.06 2.18 16.42
CA ARG A 195 12.61 2.73 17.70
C ARG A 195 13.82 2.96 18.59
N ILE A 196 13.98 4.18 19.07
CA ILE A 196 15.09 4.64 19.91
C ILE A 196 14.51 5.03 21.26
N MET A 197 14.97 4.35 22.30
CA MET A 197 14.59 4.64 23.68
C MET A 197 15.80 5.16 24.45
N GLU A 198 15.67 6.33 25.09
CA GLU A 198 16.68 6.91 25.97
C GLU A 198 16.23 6.82 27.43
N TYR A 199 17.15 6.42 28.30
CA TYR A 199 16.93 6.29 29.74
C TYR A 199 17.93 7.14 30.53
N ASP A 200 17.49 7.67 31.67
CA ASP A 200 18.36 8.34 32.63
C ASP A 200 19.22 7.37 33.47
N SER A 201 19.96 7.92 34.42
CA SER A 201 20.80 7.15 35.36
C SER A 201 19.99 6.24 36.30
N LEU A 202 18.70 6.51 36.50
CA LEU A 202 17.80 5.71 37.34
C LEU A 202 17.05 4.65 36.52
N GLY A 203 17.19 4.66 35.19
CA GLY A 203 16.48 3.76 34.28
C GLY A 203 15.08 4.24 33.90
N ALA A 204 14.70 5.48 34.22
CA ALA A 204 13.45 6.05 33.75
C ALA A 204 13.55 6.40 32.26
N LEU A 205 12.49 6.11 31.50
CA LEU A 205 12.38 6.42 30.08
C LEU A 205 12.18 7.93 29.88
N ILE A 206 13.03 8.55 29.06
CA ILE A 206 12.98 9.99 28.76
C ILE A 206 12.49 10.22 27.35
N ILE A 207 13.03 9.47 26.39
CA ILE A 207 12.71 9.61 24.97
C ILE A 207 12.31 8.25 24.46
N ASP A 208 11.23 8.21 23.67
CA ASP A 208 10.79 7.05 22.92
C ASP A 208 10.30 7.53 21.56
N VAL A 209 11.14 7.39 20.55
CA VAL A 209 10.88 7.91 19.20
C VAL A 209 11.13 6.83 18.16
N LYS A 210 10.42 6.89 17.05
CA LYS A 210 10.62 6.00 15.90
C LYS A 210 11.20 6.80 14.76
N LEU A 211 12.47 6.59 14.45
CA LEU A 211 13.16 7.33 13.40
C LEU A 211 13.47 6.46 12.20
N ASP A 212 13.25 6.98 11.01
CA ASP A 212 13.71 6.37 9.78
C ASP A 212 15.21 6.60 9.52
N SER A 213 15.70 6.06 8.40
CA SER A 213 17.10 6.19 7.99
C SER A 213 17.55 7.65 7.79
N GLN A 214 16.63 8.57 7.53
CA GLN A 214 16.90 10.00 7.35
C GLN A 214 16.75 10.82 8.64
N GLY A 215 16.26 10.21 9.73
CA GLY A 215 15.99 10.90 10.99
C GLY A 215 14.66 11.61 11.06
N ARG A 216 13.73 11.22 10.19
CA ARG A 216 12.35 11.65 10.29
C ARG A 216 11.61 10.75 11.26
N GLU A 217 10.67 11.33 12.00
CA GLU A 217 9.93 10.65 13.06
C GLU A 217 8.59 10.11 12.56
N GLU A 218 8.31 8.84 12.82
CA GLU A 218 7.00 8.24 12.54
C GLU A 218 6.02 8.63 13.65
N ILE A 219 5.08 9.51 13.30
CA ILE A 219 4.15 10.13 14.25
C ILE A 219 2.72 10.20 13.75
N LEU A 220 2.39 9.62 12.59
CA LEU A 220 1.03 9.70 12.07
C LEU A 220 0.69 8.48 11.24
N THR A 221 -0.54 8.00 11.47
CA THR A 221 -1.21 7.01 10.65
C THR A 221 -2.59 7.56 10.25
N PHE A 222 -2.86 7.61 8.95
CA PHE A 222 -4.20 7.87 8.43
C PHE A 222 -5.07 6.63 8.61
N THR A 223 -6.33 6.83 8.99
CA THR A 223 -7.34 5.76 9.07
C THR A 223 -8.45 5.94 8.04
N ALA A 224 -8.70 7.16 7.58
CA ALA A 224 -9.61 7.47 6.48
C ALA A 224 -9.33 8.88 5.92
N PRO A 225 -9.68 9.16 4.65
CA PRO A 225 -10.12 8.21 3.63
C PRO A 225 -8.96 7.34 3.11
N GLU A 226 -9.29 6.29 2.34
CA GLU A 226 -8.30 5.42 1.70
C GLU A 226 -7.77 6.05 0.39
N ASP A 227 -6.59 5.59 -0.05
CA ASP A 227 -6.06 5.95 -1.37
C ASP A 227 -7.06 5.58 -2.48
N PHE A 228 -7.25 6.46 -3.47
CA PHE A 228 -8.12 6.28 -4.64
C PHE A 228 -9.62 6.12 -4.33
N SER A 229 -10.05 6.49 -3.13
CA SER A 229 -11.45 6.37 -2.70
C SER A 229 -12.34 7.51 -3.20
N PHE A 230 -13.64 7.25 -3.20
CA PHE A 230 -14.70 8.24 -3.42
C PHE A 230 -15.36 8.54 -2.07
N VAL A 231 -15.57 9.81 -1.75
CA VAL A 231 -16.16 10.23 -0.48
C VAL A 231 -17.17 11.37 -0.65
N ASP A 232 -18.31 11.24 0.02
CA ASP A 232 -19.36 12.26 0.13
C ASP A 232 -19.10 13.28 1.25
N HIS A 233 -18.17 12.95 2.13
CA HIS A 233 -17.85 13.75 3.30
C HIS A 233 -16.43 14.28 3.24
N THR A 234 -16.25 15.41 3.91
CA THR A 234 -14.95 16.08 3.97
C THR A 234 -14.07 15.57 5.12
N ARG A 235 -14.51 14.61 5.93
CA ARG A 235 -13.80 14.19 7.15
C ARG A 235 -12.56 13.36 6.82
N THR A 236 -11.41 13.79 7.34
CA THR A 236 -10.17 12.99 7.37
C THR A 236 -9.92 12.50 8.78
N SER A 237 -9.64 11.22 8.96
CA SER A 237 -9.39 10.60 10.26
C SER A 237 -7.92 10.20 10.38
N PHE A 238 -7.30 10.57 11.49
CA PHE A 238 -5.90 10.23 11.77
C PHE A 238 -5.68 10.05 13.27
N ILE A 239 -4.52 9.48 13.62
CA ILE A 239 -4.07 9.39 15.01
C ILE A 239 -2.78 10.21 15.15
N ASP A 240 -2.68 11.00 16.24
CA ASP A 240 -1.45 11.61 16.85
C ASP A 240 -1.19 13.14 16.66
N THR A 241 0.02 13.63 16.97
CA THR A 241 0.40 15.00 17.43
C THR A 241 1.30 15.78 16.44
N VAL A 242 1.03 17.05 16.02
CA VAL A 242 2.00 17.84 15.19
C VAL A 242 1.84 19.37 15.14
N GLU A 243 2.94 20.14 15.28
CA GLU A 243 3.09 21.53 14.80
C GLU A 243 3.60 21.59 13.34
N ASN A 244 3.04 22.45 12.47
CA ASN A 244 3.37 22.46 11.04
C ASN A 244 3.44 23.86 10.38
N ARG A 245 4.30 23.99 9.35
CA ARG A 245 4.44 25.16 8.44
C ARG A 245 4.68 24.71 6.96
N MET A 246 3.86 25.24 6.04
CA MET A 246 3.85 25.34 4.54
C MET A 246 4.39 24.16 3.67
N ASP A 247 3.74 23.73 2.57
CA ASP A 247 3.27 24.46 1.37
C ASP A 247 2.21 23.61 0.59
N SER A 248 0.99 24.12 0.36
CA SER A 248 -0.04 23.61 -0.60
C SER A 248 -1.23 24.60 -0.68
N THR A 249 -2.04 24.57 -1.74
CA THR A 249 -3.03 25.61 -2.09
C THR A 249 -4.13 25.88 -1.06
N ARG A 250 -4.37 24.97 -0.09
CA ARG A 250 -5.21 25.21 1.10
C ARG A 250 -4.64 24.47 2.31
N ILE A 251 -4.20 25.21 3.33
CA ILE A 251 -3.55 24.65 4.53
C ILE A 251 -4.54 24.67 5.70
N HIS A 252 -4.66 23.55 6.41
CA HIS A 252 -5.30 23.49 7.72
C HIS A 252 -4.23 23.23 8.78
N HIS A 253 -4.10 24.14 9.74
CA HIS A 253 -3.16 23.98 10.85
C HIS A 253 -3.86 23.19 11.97
N LEU A 254 -3.18 22.18 12.50
CA LEU A 254 -3.63 21.48 13.69
C LEU A 254 -3.43 22.38 14.91
N HIS A 255 -4.39 22.38 15.83
CA HIS A 255 -4.37 23.23 17.03
C HIS A 255 -4.87 22.47 18.25
N GLY A 256 -4.45 22.93 19.44
CA GLY A 256 -4.97 22.46 20.72
C GLY A 256 -4.72 20.96 20.95
N GLU A 257 -5.77 20.24 21.34
CA GLU A 257 -5.70 18.81 21.66
C GLU A 257 -5.30 17.92 20.47
N MET A 258 -5.43 18.39 19.24
CA MET A 258 -4.95 17.68 18.03
C MET A 258 -3.42 17.63 17.94
N LEU A 259 -2.73 18.35 18.83
CA LEU A 259 -1.29 18.29 19.06
C LEU A 259 -0.96 17.33 20.20
N SER A 260 -1.79 16.33 20.46
CA SER A 260 -1.53 15.31 21.47
C SER A 260 -1.87 13.93 20.92
N PRO A 261 -1.32 12.85 21.48
CA PRO A 261 -1.61 11.51 20.98
C PRO A 261 -3.10 11.19 21.16
N GLY A 262 -3.78 10.83 20.08
CA GLY A 262 -5.21 10.57 20.09
C GLY A 262 -5.76 10.36 18.69
N ALA A 263 -7.02 9.95 18.56
CA ALA A 263 -7.71 9.81 17.28
C ALA A 263 -8.54 11.06 16.99
N TYR A 264 -8.35 11.66 15.83
CA TYR A 264 -8.95 12.94 15.47
C TYR A 264 -9.59 12.88 14.09
N ASN A 265 -10.64 13.68 13.93
CA ASN A 265 -11.28 13.94 12.65
C ASN A 265 -11.06 15.41 12.29
N ILE A 266 -10.54 15.68 11.09
CA ILE A 266 -10.31 17.03 10.58
C ILE A 266 -11.31 17.32 9.48
N LEU A 267 -11.84 18.54 9.49
CA LEU A 267 -12.54 19.12 8.35
C LEU A 267 -11.53 19.93 7.52
N PRO A 268 -11.47 19.75 6.19
CA PRO A 268 -10.58 20.48 5.32
C PRO A 268 -10.87 21.99 5.39
N PRO A 269 -9.84 22.80 5.08
CA PRO A 269 -9.85 24.24 5.35
C PRO A 269 -10.81 25.05 4.45
N SER A 270 -11.55 24.43 3.53
CA SER A 270 -12.46 25.09 2.61
C SER A 270 -13.45 24.09 2.00
N PRO A 271 -14.62 24.53 1.50
CA PRO A 271 -15.50 23.63 0.78
C PRO A 271 -14.74 22.99 -0.38
N LEU A 272 -14.69 21.67 -0.37
CA LEU A 272 -14.21 20.90 -1.51
C LEU A 272 -15.24 21.04 -2.64
N ILE A 273 -14.76 21.12 -3.86
CA ILE A 273 -15.58 21.17 -5.07
C ILE A 273 -15.97 19.74 -5.44
N ASP A 274 -17.26 19.54 -5.67
CA ASP A 274 -17.86 18.29 -6.12
C ASP A 274 -17.23 17.78 -7.44
N GLY A 275 -17.10 16.46 -7.56
CA GLY A 275 -16.47 15.75 -8.68
C GLY A 275 -14.96 15.92 -8.83
N HIS A 276 -14.27 16.61 -7.91
CA HIS A 276 -12.83 16.86 -8.01
C HIS A 276 -11.99 15.82 -7.26
N VAL A 277 -10.76 15.62 -7.76
CA VAL A 277 -9.77 14.72 -7.16
C VAL A 277 -8.78 15.50 -6.31
N TYR A 278 -8.53 15.03 -5.09
CA TYR A 278 -7.66 15.67 -4.09
C TYR A 278 -6.54 14.73 -3.64
N HIS A 279 -5.39 15.33 -3.32
CA HIS A 279 -4.32 14.68 -2.56
C HIS A 279 -4.26 15.29 -1.17
N ILE A 280 -4.37 14.45 -0.13
CA ILE A 280 -4.30 14.89 1.26
C ILE A 280 -2.88 14.62 1.75
N MET A 281 -2.17 15.66 2.15
CA MET A 281 -0.78 15.54 2.57
C MET A 281 -0.61 15.96 4.02
N PHE A 282 0.11 15.13 4.77
CA PHE A 282 0.53 15.45 6.12
C PHE A 282 2.03 15.72 6.20
N ARG A 283 2.37 16.83 6.85
CA ARG A 283 3.74 17.25 7.18
C ARG A 283 3.74 17.81 8.59
N GLY A 284 4.89 17.79 9.24
CA GLY A 284 4.99 18.25 10.61
C GLY A 284 6.39 18.26 11.17
N THR A 285 6.53 18.91 12.31
CA THR A 285 7.68 18.82 13.20
C THR A 285 7.22 18.39 14.59
N THR A 286 7.97 17.49 15.20
CA THR A 286 7.65 16.97 16.54
C THR A 286 8.12 17.93 17.62
N LYS A 287 7.60 17.76 18.85
CA LYS A 287 8.06 18.52 20.02
C LYS A 287 9.58 18.41 20.26
N HIS A 288 10.19 17.29 19.84
CA HIS A 288 11.63 17.07 19.93
C HIS A 288 12.43 17.76 18.81
N GLY A 289 11.76 18.46 17.89
CA GLY A 289 12.39 19.14 16.75
C GLY A 289 12.73 18.21 15.58
N ASN A 290 12.24 16.96 15.59
CA ASN A 290 12.41 16.05 14.46
C ASN A 290 11.38 16.38 13.38
N VAL A 291 11.76 16.21 12.11
CA VAL A 291 10.82 16.31 10.98
C VAL A 291 9.97 15.05 10.94
N ALA A 292 8.66 15.17 10.77
CA ALA A 292 7.76 14.03 10.61
C ALA A 292 7.99 13.28 9.29
N ILE A 293 7.79 11.97 9.28
CA ILE A 293 7.67 11.22 8.04
C ILE A 293 6.41 11.71 7.31
N GLN A 294 6.58 12.27 6.12
CA GLN A 294 5.47 12.74 5.30
C GLN A 294 4.55 11.56 4.94
N LYS A 295 3.26 11.71 5.21
CA LYS A 295 2.22 10.77 4.76
C LYS A 295 1.32 11.47 3.74
N MET A 296 0.73 10.68 2.85
CA MET A 296 -0.15 11.17 1.81
C MET A 296 -1.28 10.16 1.58
N ILE A 297 -2.50 10.67 1.44
CA ILE A 297 -3.62 9.96 0.82
C ILE A 297 -3.76 10.48 -0.61
N ARG A 298 -3.76 9.57 -1.58
CA ARG A 298 -3.73 9.89 -3.01
C ARG A 298 -5.11 9.81 -3.63
N GLU A 299 -5.36 10.72 -4.57
CA GLU A 299 -6.47 10.64 -5.53
C GLU A 299 -7.85 10.36 -4.90
N VAL A 300 -8.17 11.08 -3.82
CA VAL A 300 -9.49 11.03 -3.21
C VAL A 300 -10.46 11.85 -4.05
N THR A 301 -11.49 11.22 -4.59
CA THR A 301 -12.55 11.91 -5.34
C THR A 301 -13.61 12.37 -4.37
N TYR A 302 -13.83 13.68 -4.28
CA TYR A 302 -14.91 14.25 -3.48
C TYR A 302 -16.17 14.34 -4.33
N ASP A 303 -17.23 13.66 -3.90
CA ASP A 303 -18.44 13.48 -4.68
C ASP A 303 -19.68 13.45 -3.78
N ILE A 304 -20.47 14.52 -3.84
CA ILE A 304 -21.70 14.73 -3.05
C ILE A 304 -22.95 14.68 -3.92
N SER A 305 -22.79 14.53 -5.23
CA SER A 305 -23.90 14.43 -6.15
C SER A 305 -24.50 13.04 -6.05
N ALA A 306 -25.83 12.96 -6.01
CA ALA A 306 -26.52 11.69 -6.01
C ALA A 306 -26.79 11.23 -7.45
N PRO A 307 -26.75 9.91 -7.72
CA PRO A 307 -27.02 9.39 -9.06
C PRO A 307 -28.46 9.69 -9.49
N GLU A 308 -28.62 10.14 -10.73
CA GLU A 308 -29.92 10.26 -11.40
C GLU A 308 -30.17 9.01 -12.24
N ILE A 309 -31.22 8.26 -11.90
CA ILE A 309 -31.54 6.99 -12.54
C ILE A 309 -32.83 7.12 -13.34
N THR A 310 -32.79 6.65 -14.59
CA THR A 310 -33.98 6.47 -15.43
C THR A 310 -34.21 4.98 -15.63
N LEU A 311 -35.36 4.48 -15.21
CA LEU A 311 -35.76 3.08 -15.36
C LEU A 311 -36.73 2.95 -16.54
N LEU A 312 -36.44 2.03 -17.46
CA LEU A 312 -37.20 1.81 -18.68
C LEU A 312 -37.60 0.33 -18.78
N MET A 313 -38.90 0.08 -18.85
CA MET A 313 -39.49 -1.24 -19.02
C MET A 313 -40.70 -1.16 -19.94
N ASP A 314 -41.00 -2.24 -20.65
CA ASP A 314 -42.22 -2.33 -21.43
C ASP A 314 -43.42 -2.51 -20.49
N SER A 315 -44.56 -1.90 -20.82
CA SER A 315 -45.79 -2.02 -20.03
C SER A 315 -46.36 -3.44 -19.96
N ARG A 316 -45.90 -4.33 -20.85
CA ARG A 316 -46.23 -5.76 -20.90
C ARG A 316 -44.94 -6.53 -21.10
N ILE A 317 -44.76 -7.65 -20.41
CA ILE A 317 -43.55 -8.46 -20.49
C ILE A 317 -43.86 -9.96 -20.41
N SER A 318 -43.22 -10.75 -21.27
CA SER A 318 -43.15 -12.22 -21.12
C SER A 318 -41.85 -12.66 -20.46
N ARG A 319 -40.83 -11.79 -20.55
CA ARG A 319 -39.54 -11.95 -19.88
C ARG A 319 -39.23 -10.67 -19.12
N PRO A 320 -38.59 -10.78 -17.94
CA PRO A 320 -38.30 -9.65 -17.05
C PRO A 320 -37.10 -8.85 -17.55
N GLU A 321 -37.21 -8.33 -18.77
CA GLU A 321 -36.22 -7.48 -19.40
C GLU A 321 -36.35 -6.05 -18.89
N VAL A 322 -35.23 -5.48 -18.47
CA VAL A 322 -35.11 -4.12 -17.94
C VAL A 322 -34.02 -3.37 -18.69
N ALA A 323 -34.22 -2.07 -18.89
CA ALA A 323 -33.17 -1.14 -19.29
C ALA A 323 -33.12 0.00 -18.27
N TYR A 324 -31.92 0.50 -17.98
CA TYR A 324 -31.78 1.67 -17.13
C TYR A 324 -30.57 2.51 -17.54
N ASP A 325 -30.68 3.80 -17.28
CA ASP A 325 -29.64 4.80 -17.49
C ASP A 325 -29.31 5.45 -16.15
N THR A 326 -28.06 5.86 -15.96
CA THR A 326 -27.56 6.52 -14.75
C THR A 326 -26.62 7.67 -15.12
N SER A 327 -26.69 8.79 -14.40
CA SER A 327 -25.79 9.95 -14.58
C SER A 327 -24.33 9.65 -14.24
N GLU A 328 -24.10 8.62 -13.41
CA GLU A 328 -22.79 8.25 -12.90
C GLU A 328 -22.69 6.75 -12.54
N PRO A 329 -21.47 6.20 -12.38
CA PRO A 329 -21.29 4.80 -12.04
C PRO A 329 -21.80 4.42 -10.65
N LEU A 330 -22.69 3.43 -10.58
CA LEU A 330 -23.22 2.90 -9.33
C LEU A 330 -22.26 1.89 -8.69
N LYS A 331 -22.21 1.86 -7.36
CA LYS A 331 -21.58 0.82 -6.55
C LYS A 331 -22.53 -0.33 -6.27
N SER A 332 -23.81 -0.03 -6.04
CA SER A 332 -24.86 -1.01 -5.84
C SER A 332 -26.22 -0.45 -6.26
N ALA A 333 -27.19 -1.34 -6.46
CA ALA A 333 -28.57 -0.93 -6.71
C ALA A 333 -29.54 -1.96 -6.12
N ILE A 334 -30.61 -1.44 -5.52
CA ILE A 334 -31.73 -2.19 -4.96
C ILE A 334 -32.89 -2.08 -5.95
N PHE A 335 -33.42 -3.22 -6.37
CA PHE A 335 -34.48 -3.31 -7.37
C PHE A 335 -35.67 -4.09 -6.82
N ASN A 336 -36.86 -3.50 -6.85
CA ASN A 336 -38.03 -4.07 -6.20
C ASN A 336 -39.17 -4.28 -7.20
N TRP A 337 -39.76 -5.47 -7.16
CA TRP A 337 -41.02 -5.81 -7.80
C TRP A 337 -42.15 -5.77 -6.76
N LEU A 338 -43.11 -4.88 -6.95
CA LEU A 338 -44.27 -4.71 -6.09
C LEU A 338 -45.52 -5.16 -6.85
N PRO A 339 -46.20 -6.25 -6.47
CA PRO A 339 -47.44 -6.65 -7.13
C PRO A 339 -48.54 -5.62 -6.86
N GLY A 340 -49.31 -5.29 -7.89
CA GLY A 340 -50.44 -4.36 -7.82
C GLY A 340 -51.73 -5.00 -7.31
N PHE A 341 -52.66 -4.18 -6.86
CA PHE A 341 -54.00 -4.60 -6.41
C PHE A 341 -54.79 -5.29 -7.54
N PRO A 342 -55.54 -6.40 -7.30
CA PRO A 342 -55.91 -7.02 -6.01
C PRO A 342 -54.95 -8.13 -5.55
N ASN A 343 -53.72 -8.17 -6.06
CA ASN A 343 -52.80 -9.29 -5.83
C ASN A 343 -51.92 -9.13 -4.58
N ASP A 344 -52.41 -8.43 -3.55
CA ASP A 344 -51.71 -8.11 -2.29
C ASP A 344 -51.29 -9.37 -1.49
N SER A 345 -51.79 -10.56 -1.86
CA SER A 345 -51.33 -11.84 -1.30
C SER A 345 -49.98 -12.32 -1.85
N ILE A 346 -49.48 -11.68 -2.92
CA ILE A 346 -48.17 -11.96 -3.53
C ILE A 346 -47.13 -11.10 -2.81
N ALA A 347 -46.03 -11.70 -2.37
CA ALA A 347 -44.96 -10.98 -1.71
C ALA A 347 -44.21 -10.07 -2.71
N SER A 348 -43.81 -8.89 -2.25
CA SER A 348 -42.84 -8.05 -2.96
C SER A 348 -41.50 -8.76 -3.07
N ILE A 349 -40.79 -8.55 -4.17
CA ILE A 349 -39.51 -9.20 -4.42
C ILE A 349 -38.42 -8.15 -4.57
N GLU A 350 -37.44 -8.19 -3.66
CA GLU A 350 -36.23 -7.38 -3.74
C GLU A 350 -35.13 -8.18 -4.46
N VAL A 351 -34.45 -7.52 -5.38
CA VAL A 351 -33.33 -8.03 -6.17
C VAL A 351 -32.17 -7.08 -6.03
N GLN A 352 -31.01 -7.62 -5.66
CA GLN A 352 -29.76 -6.87 -5.64
C GLN A 352 -29.06 -7.05 -6.99
N PHE A 353 -28.63 -5.95 -7.61
CA PHE A 353 -27.92 -5.99 -8.87
C PHE A 353 -26.53 -6.61 -8.68
N SER A 354 -26.16 -7.52 -9.60
CA SER A 354 -24.78 -8.00 -9.70
C SER A 354 -23.87 -6.94 -10.33
N GLU A 355 -22.56 -7.12 -10.25
CA GLU A 355 -21.61 -6.27 -10.98
C GLU A 355 -21.85 -6.29 -12.49
N LYS A 356 -22.30 -7.42 -13.05
CA LYS A 356 -22.63 -7.50 -14.48
C LYS A 356 -23.86 -6.69 -14.81
N ASP A 357 -24.88 -6.70 -13.95
CA ASP A 357 -26.10 -5.90 -14.11
C ASP A 357 -25.78 -4.41 -14.03
N LEU A 358 -24.94 -3.99 -13.06
CA LEU A 358 -24.49 -2.59 -12.93
C LEU A 358 -23.72 -2.11 -14.18
N ASN A 359 -23.04 -3.02 -14.87
CA ASN A 359 -22.31 -2.73 -16.11
C ASN A 359 -23.22 -2.66 -17.37
N LYS A 360 -24.53 -2.86 -17.24
CA LYS A 360 -25.50 -2.77 -18.35
C LYS A 360 -26.17 -1.39 -18.49
N ALA A 361 -25.89 -0.46 -17.58
CA ALA A 361 -26.31 0.93 -17.72
C ALA A 361 -26.09 1.46 -19.15
N ASN A 362 -27.12 2.05 -19.76
CA ASN A 362 -27.08 2.61 -21.11
C ASN A 362 -26.74 1.61 -22.25
N LYS A 363 -26.84 0.29 -22.03
CA LYS A 363 -26.55 -0.75 -23.05
C LYS A 363 -27.78 -1.46 -23.60
N GLY A 364 -28.97 -0.90 -23.35
CA GLY A 364 -30.25 -1.46 -23.78
C GLY A 364 -30.83 -2.47 -22.79
N LYS A 365 -31.84 -3.22 -23.25
CA LYS A 365 -32.57 -4.19 -22.42
C LYS A 365 -31.72 -5.42 -22.08
N PHE A 366 -31.86 -5.90 -20.86
CA PHE A 366 -31.22 -7.13 -20.38
C PHE A 366 -32.07 -7.80 -19.29
N ILE A 367 -31.77 -9.05 -18.99
CA ILE A 367 -32.39 -9.78 -17.87
C ILE A 367 -31.39 -9.81 -16.72
N LEU A 368 -31.85 -9.49 -15.51
CA LEU A 368 -31.04 -9.53 -14.29
C LEU A 368 -30.52 -10.96 -14.03
N GLU A 369 -29.28 -11.10 -13.55
CA GLU A 369 -28.75 -12.44 -13.23
C GLU A 369 -29.58 -13.15 -12.16
N ASN A 370 -30.05 -12.40 -11.15
CA ASN A 370 -30.85 -12.92 -10.04
C ASN A 370 -32.33 -12.55 -10.20
N ASN A 371 -32.87 -12.69 -11.41
CA ASN A 371 -34.24 -12.29 -11.64
C ASN A 371 -35.25 -13.24 -10.97
N PRO A 372 -36.31 -12.72 -10.33
CA PRO A 372 -37.36 -13.55 -9.76
C PRO A 372 -38.23 -14.26 -10.82
N ASP A 373 -38.85 -15.35 -10.41
CA ASP A 373 -39.92 -15.98 -11.19
C ASP A 373 -41.23 -15.22 -10.97
N LEU A 374 -41.52 -14.25 -11.86
CA LEU A 374 -42.73 -13.43 -11.77
C LEU A 374 -44.00 -14.27 -11.95
N VAL A 375 -45.07 -13.93 -11.23
CA VAL A 375 -46.33 -14.65 -11.38
C VAL A 375 -47.01 -14.21 -12.67
N ASP A 376 -47.54 -15.17 -13.43
CA ASP A 376 -48.24 -14.90 -14.68
C ASP A 376 -49.55 -14.14 -14.46
N SER A 377 -49.94 -13.32 -15.43
CA SER A 377 -51.14 -12.47 -15.39
C SER A 377 -51.19 -11.45 -14.24
N VAL A 378 -50.07 -11.20 -13.56
CA VAL A 378 -49.96 -10.21 -12.47
C VAL A 378 -49.38 -8.90 -12.99
N GLN A 379 -49.95 -7.79 -12.52
CA GLN A 379 -49.41 -6.45 -12.75
C GLN A 379 -48.42 -6.10 -11.63
N TYR A 380 -47.24 -5.59 -11.99
CA TYR A 380 -46.20 -5.14 -11.07
C TYR A 380 -45.89 -3.66 -11.24
N ASP A 381 -45.61 -2.98 -10.12
CA ASP A 381 -44.89 -1.71 -10.09
C ASP A 381 -43.44 -2.01 -9.72
N VAL A 382 -42.51 -1.47 -10.50
CA VAL A 382 -41.08 -1.74 -10.36
C VAL A 382 -40.39 -0.48 -9.89
N SER A 383 -39.47 -0.62 -8.94
CA SER A 383 -38.68 0.50 -8.45
C SER A 383 -37.19 0.17 -8.33
N MET A 384 -36.35 1.19 -8.50
CA MET A 384 -34.90 1.09 -8.41
C MET A 384 -34.35 2.23 -7.57
N ILE A 385 -33.42 1.91 -6.67
CA ILE A 385 -32.60 2.87 -5.92
C ILE A 385 -31.15 2.48 -6.14
N GLY A 386 -30.34 3.38 -6.68
CA GLY A 386 -28.90 3.18 -6.83
C GLY A 386 -28.11 3.92 -5.77
N ILE A 387 -26.95 3.36 -5.45
CA ILE A 387 -25.95 3.95 -4.56
C ILE A 387 -24.67 4.09 -5.37
N ASP A 388 -24.10 5.28 -5.44
CA ASP A 388 -22.85 5.53 -6.16
C ASP A 388 -21.61 5.03 -5.38
N ARG A 389 -20.41 5.35 -5.88
CA ARG A 389 -19.14 4.96 -5.26
C ARG A 389 -18.81 5.73 -3.98
N ALA A 390 -19.29 6.96 -3.86
CA ALA A 390 -19.13 7.82 -2.69
C ALA A 390 -20.14 7.51 -1.57
N GLY A 391 -21.20 6.77 -1.89
CA GLY A 391 -22.28 6.38 -0.98
C GLY A 391 -23.56 7.21 -1.13
N ASN A 392 -23.65 8.14 -2.08
CA ASN A 392 -24.88 8.91 -2.25
C ASN A 392 -25.97 8.04 -2.87
N MET A 393 -27.21 8.23 -2.38
CA MET A 393 -28.37 7.45 -2.80
C MET A 393 -29.22 8.23 -3.82
N SER A 394 -29.60 7.57 -4.92
CA SER A 394 -30.50 8.13 -5.91
C SER A 394 -31.89 8.38 -5.34
N LYS A 395 -32.68 9.21 -6.05
CA LYS A 395 -34.14 9.14 -5.95
C LYS A 395 -34.63 7.80 -6.50
N THR A 396 -35.81 7.36 -6.06
CA THR A 396 -36.44 6.14 -6.56
C THR A 396 -36.88 6.33 -8.01
N ALA A 397 -36.28 5.57 -8.93
CA ALA A 397 -36.77 5.44 -10.29
C ALA A 397 -37.88 4.39 -10.32
N VAL A 398 -38.95 4.63 -11.08
CA VAL A 398 -40.14 3.74 -11.11
C VAL A 398 -40.59 3.43 -12.53
N ALA A 399 -41.03 2.20 -12.74
CA ALA A 399 -41.75 1.75 -13.92
C ALA A 399 -43.06 1.10 -13.46
N LEU A 400 -44.19 1.73 -13.77
CA LEU A 400 -45.48 1.38 -13.19
C LEU A 400 -46.32 0.53 -14.15
N ARG A 401 -47.18 -0.32 -13.58
CA ARG A 401 -48.21 -1.09 -14.28
C ARG A 401 -47.64 -2.04 -15.35
N ILE A 402 -46.60 -2.76 -14.99
CA ILE A 402 -45.95 -3.76 -15.82
C ILE A 402 -46.75 -5.06 -15.76
N GLN A 403 -47.45 -5.40 -16.83
CA GLN A 403 -48.25 -6.60 -16.92
C GLN A 403 -47.37 -7.80 -17.32
N CYS A 404 -47.27 -8.79 -16.43
CA CYS A 404 -46.59 -10.06 -16.71
C CYS A 404 -47.55 -10.98 -17.47
N ASP A 405 -47.12 -11.49 -18.63
CA ASP A 405 -47.85 -12.47 -19.44
C ASP A 405 -46.88 -13.50 -20.04
N LYS A 406 -46.86 -14.68 -19.44
CA LYS A 406 -45.98 -15.80 -19.77
C LYS A 406 -46.70 -16.91 -20.54
N THR A 407 -48.04 -16.87 -20.61
CA THR A 407 -48.80 -17.96 -21.21
C THR A 407 -48.75 -17.85 -22.75
N PRO A 408 -48.19 -18.84 -23.47
CA PRO A 408 -48.17 -18.78 -24.93
C PRO A 408 -49.59 -18.72 -25.51
N PRO A 409 -49.80 -17.98 -26.61
CA PRO A 409 -51.14 -17.73 -27.12
C PRO A 409 -51.79 -18.95 -27.80
N ILE A 410 -51.05 -20.04 -28.01
CA ILE A 410 -51.46 -21.23 -28.76
C ILE A 410 -51.10 -22.52 -28.01
N LYS A 411 -52.00 -23.51 -28.09
CA LYS A 411 -51.78 -24.88 -27.62
C LYS A 411 -52.18 -25.88 -28.71
N VAL A 412 -51.27 -26.78 -29.08
CA VAL A 412 -51.56 -27.87 -30.04
C VAL A 412 -52.28 -29.01 -29.34
N LEU A 413 -53.41 -29.42 -29.91
CA LEU A 413 -54.27 -30.50 -29.42
C LEU A 413 -54.06 -31.81 -30.19
N SER A 414 -53.70 -31.76 -31.47
CA SER A 414 -53.34 -32.93 -32.28
C SER A 414 -52.63 -32.48 -33.56
N PRO A 415 -51.67 -33.24 -34.12
CA PRO A 415 -51.11 -34.48 -33.59
C PRO A 415 -50.29 -34.28 -32.32
N GLN A 416 -50.27 -35.29 -31.45
CA GLN A 416 -49.41 -35.33 -30.26
C GLN A 416 -48.00 -35.80 -30.64
N VAL A 417 -47.01 -35.47 -29.80
CA VAL A 417 -45.61 -35.84 -30.03
C VAL A 417 -45.48 -37.37 -30.13
N GLY A 418 -44.90 -37.85 -31.25
CA GLY A 418 -44.69 -39.28 -31.50
C GLY A 418 -45.93 -40.04 -32.02
N GLU A 419 -47.03 -39.34 -32.30
CA GLU A 419 -48.24 -39.94 -32.85
C GLU A 419 -48.03 -40.38 -34.31
N TYR A 420 -48.49 -41.59 -34.63
CA TYR A 420 -48.60 -42.06 -36.01
C TYR A 420 -49.94 -41.60 -36.58
N VAL A 421 -49.90 -40.60 -37.45
CA VAL A 421 -51.09 -40.05 -38.10
C VAL A 421 -51.19 -40.51 -39.55
N ASN A 422 -52.42 -40.69 -40.02
CA ASN A 422 -52.73 -41.02 -41.42
C ASN A 422 -53.23 -39.80 -42.22
N ASN A 423 -53.27 -38.62 -41.59
CA ASN A 423 -53.54 -37.33 -42.20
C ASN A 423 -52.82 -36.23 -41.38
N MET A 424 -52.42 -35.13 -42.01
CA MET A 424 -51.76 -34.01 -41.32
C MET A 424 -52.73 -32.86 -41.00
N ASN A 425 -53.79 -33.16 -40.24
CA ASN A 425 -54.68 -32.15 -39.68
C ASN A 425 -54.15 -31.67 -38.33
N LEU A 426 -53.80 -30.40 -38.25
CA LEU A 426 -53.39 -29.75 -37.02
C LEU A 426 -54.60 -29.17 -36.30
N HIS A 427 -54.88 -29.69 -35.11
CA HIS A 427 -55.86 -29.13 -34.18
C HIS A 427 -55.14 -28.30 -33.12
N PHE A 428 -55.56 -27.05 -32.92
CA PHE A 428 -54.96 -26.15 -31.93
C PHE A 428 -56.01 -25.24 -31.30
N SER A 429 -55.76 -24.79 -30.08
CA SER A 429 -56.58 -23.80 -29.38
C SER A 429 -55.80 -22.52 -29.13
N LEU A 430 -56.43 -21.38 -29.40
CA LEU A 430 -55.93 -20.06 -29.07
C LEU A 430 -56.63 -19.54 -27.80
N ASN A 431 -55.87 -19.05 -26.82
CA ASN A 431 -56.42 -18.40 -25.62
C ASN A 431 -56.63 -16.88 -25.82
N GLU A 432 -56.12 -16.31 -26.91
CA GLU A 432 -56.30 -14.93 -27.33
C GLU A 432 -56.23 -14.77 -28.86
N ASP A 433 -56.61 -13.60 -29.37
CA ASP A 433 -56.51 -13.28 -30.80
C ASP A 433 -55.06 -13.01 -31.22
N LEU A 434 -54.62 -13.63 -32.32
CA LEU A 434 -53.29 -13.45 -32.90
C LEU A 434 -53.28 -12.32 -33.95
N ASN A 435 -52.12 -11.71 -34.15
CA ASN A 435 -51.82 -10.81 -35.27
C ASN A 435 -51.32 -11.57 -36.49
N LYS A 436 -50.44 -12.55 -36.25
CA LYS A 436 -49.90 -13.44 -37.29
C LYS A 436 -49.49 -14.77 -36.67
N GLY A 437 -49.48 -15.82 -37.46
CA GLY A 437 -48.92 -17.10 -37.05
C GLY A 437 -48.38 -17.88 -38.23
N THR A 438 -47.36 -18.70 -38.00
CA THR A 438 -46.75 -19.55 -39.02
C THR A 438 -46.38 -20.93 -38.47
N PHE A 439 -46.59 -21.97 -39.27
CA PHE A 439 -46.10 -23.32 -39.05
C PHE A 439 -44.86 -23.58 -39.88
N THR A 440 -43.78 -23.99 -39.24
CA THR A 440 -42.56 -24.46 -39.90
C THR A 440 -42.57 -25.98 -39.91
N ILE A 441 -42.59 -26.56 -41.10
CA ILE A 441 -42.50 -28.00 -41.32
C ILE A 441 -41.02 -28.32 -41.57
N ALA A 442 -40.47 -29.22 -40.77
CA ALA A 442 -39.13 -29.74 -40.94
C ALA A 442 -39.12 -31.27 -40.95
N ARG A 443 -38.11 -31.86 -41.58
CA ARG A 443 -37.90 -33.32 -41.54
C ARG A 443 -36.77 -33.64 -40.58
N SER A 444 -37.01 -34.61 -39.71
CA SER A 444 -35.99 -35.17 -38.83
C SER A 444 -35.25 -36.28 -39.59
N GLU A 445 -34.12 -35.95 -40.22
CA GLU A 445 -33.13 -36.96 -40.60
C GLU A 445 -32.17 -37.20 -39.43
N GLU A 446 -31.43 -38.31 -39.42
CA GLU A 446 -30.52 -38.75 -38.34
C GLU A 446 -29.37 -37.76 -37.97
N SER A 447 -29.39 -36.53 -38.48
CA SER A 447 -28.51 -35.44 -38.04
C SER A 447 -29.25 -34.48 -37.11
N ASN A 448 -28.61 -34.01 -36.05
CA ASN A 448 -29.15 -33.11 -35.01
C ASN A 448 -29.65 -31.72 -35.51
N HIS A 449 -29.84 -31.52 -36.82
CA HIS A 449 -30.38 -30.30 -37.41
C HIS A 449 -31.55 -30.64 -38.36
N PRO A 450 -32.81 -30.46 -37.95
CA PRO A 450 -33.96 -30.72 -38.80
C PRO A 450 -33.96 -29.75 -40.00
N GLN A 451 -34.08 -30.28 -41.21
CA GLN A 451 -34.11 -29.47 -42.43
C GLN A 451 -35.49 -28.83 -42.57
N VAL A 452 -35.56 -27.49 -42.56
CA VAL A 452 -36.80 -26.74 -42.83
C VAL A 452 -37.23 -26.99 -44.27
N LEU A 453 -38.46 -27.51 -44.45
CA LEU A 453 -39.04 -27.86 -45.74
C LEU A 453 -40.02 -26.81 -46.24
N SER A 454 -40.85 -26.26 -45.34
CA SER A 454 -41.85 -25.26 -45.69
C SER A 454 -42.22 -24.40 -44.48
N VAL A 455 -42.60 -23.15 -44.74
CA VAL A 455 -43.19 -22.24 -43.75
C VAL A 455 -44.58 -21.86 -44.26
N VAL A 456 -45.60 -22.25 -43.52
CA VAL A 456 -47.02 -22.07 -43.86
C VAL A 456 -47.61 -21.01 -42.95
N SER A 457 -48.22 -19.96 -43.51
CA SER A 457 -48.91 -18.95 -42.71
C SER A 457 -50.28 -19.46 -42.26
N ILE A 458 -50.64 -19.20 -41.01
CA ILE A 458 -51.98 -19.47 -40.49
C ILE A 458 -52.95 -18.48 -41.15
N PRO A 459 -54.03 -18.95 -41.81
CA PRO A 459 -55.03 -18.07 -42.40
C PRO A 459 -55.66 -17.11 -41.38
N ASP A 460 -55.93 -15.87 -41.78
CA ASP A 460 -56.51 -14.83 -40.90
C ASP A 460 -57.79 -15.28 -40.18
N THR A 461 -58.59 -16.14 -40.81
CA THR A 461 -59.82 -16.69 -40.23
C THR A 461 -59.58 -17.59 -39.01
N LEU A 462 -58.36 -18.13 -38.86
CA LEU A 462 -57.96 -19.02 -37.76
C LEU A 462 -57.09 -18.30 -36.72
N LEU A 463 -56.92 -16.98 -36.82
CA LEU A 463 -56.15 -16.15 -35.86
C LEU A 463 -57.02 -15.58 -34.72
N ILE A 464 -58.23 -16.13 -34.51
CA ILE A 464 -59.18 -15.69 -33.47
C ILE A 464 -59.17 -16.65 -32.27
N ILE A 465 -59.51 -16.18 -31.08
CA ILE A 465 -59.63 -17.02 -29.87
C ILE A 465 -60.55 -18.24 -30.09
N GLY A 466 -60.16 -19.40 -29.54
CA GLY A 466 -60.92 -20.65 -29.63
C GLY A 466 -60.17 -21.82 -30.28
N GLU A 467 -60.87 -22.93 -30.51
CA GLU A 467 -60.32 -24.13 -31.16
C GLU A 467 -60.44 -24.07 -32.68
N HIS A 468 -59.37 -24.46 -33.36
CA HIS A 468 -59.22 -24.42 -34.82
C HIS A 468 -58.62 -25.72 -35.34
N SER A 469 -58.87 -26.00 -36.62
CA SER A 469 -58.32 -27.14 -37.34
C SER A 469 -57.77 -26.67 -38.68
N PHE A 470 -56.54 -27.07 -39.00
CA PHE A 470 -55.87 -26.67 -40.23
C PHE A 470 -55.22 -27.88 -40.91
N ASN A 471 -55.62 -28.15 -42.15
CA ASN A 471 -55.06 -29.24 -42.94
C ASN A 471 -53.75 -28.80 -43.59
N LEU A 472 -52.61 -29.31 -43.09
CA LEU A 472 -51.30 -28.96 -43.63
C LEU A 472 -51.03 -29.61 -44.99
N GLU A 473 -51.77 -30.66 -45.37
CA GLU A 473 -51.60 -31.36 -46.66
C GLU A 473 -51.96 -30.48 -47.86
N GLU A 474 -52.79 -29.44 -47.64
CA GLU A 474 -53.10 -28.44 -48.66
C GLU A 474 -51.90 -27.52 -48.94
N SER A 475 -50.97 -27.41 -48.00
CA SER A 475 -49.82 -26.51 -48.06
C SER A 475 -48.47 -27.21 -48.29
N TYR A 476 -48.39 -28.52 -48.03
CA TYR A 476 -47.19 -29.33 -48.23
C TYR A 476 -47.53 -30.80 -48.50
N SER A 477 -46.80 -31.44 -49.42
CA SER A 477 -46.98 -32.87 -49.72
C SER A 477 -46.11 -33.75 -48.81
N PHE A 478 -46.75 -34.46 -47.88
CA PHE A 478 -46.09 -35.38 -46.96
C PHE A 478 -45.77 -36.72 -47.64
N VAL A 479 -44.67 -37.35 -47.22
CA VAL A 479 -44.20 -38.64 -47.72
C VAL A 479 -44.45 -39.70 -46.65
N ASP A 480 -45.07 -40.81 -47.06
CA ASP A 480 -45.38 -41.94 -46.18
C ASP A 480 -44.12 -42.52 -45.50
N GLY A 481 -44.26 -42.93 -44.24
CA GLY A 481 -43.18 -43.49 -43.43
C GLY A 481 -42.13 -42.52 -42.91
N MET A 482 -42.26 -41.21 -43.14
CA MET A 482 -41.30 -40.18 -42.70
C MET A 482 -41.69 -39.51 -41.38
N VAL A 483 -40.69 -39.03 -40.64
CA VAL A 483 -40.88 -38.27 -39.38
C VAL A 483 -40.73 -36.77 -39.63
N TYR A 484 -41.73 -36.01 -39.20
CA TYR A 484 -41.77 -34.55 -39.34
C TYR A 484 -41.73 -33.87 -37.97
N SER A 485 -41.11 -32.70 -37.93
CA SER A 485 -41.14 -31.76 -36.81
C SER A 485 -41.93 -30.53 -37.24
N LEU A 486 -42.87 -30.11 -36.40
CA LEU A 486 -43.66 -28.91 -36.58
C LEU A 486 -43.27 -27.90 -35.51
N THR A 487 -42.85 -26.71 -35.92
CA THR A 487 -42.57 -25.58 -35.02
C THR A 487 -43.57 -24.46 -35.31
N ILE A 488 -44.13 -23.85 -34.27
CA ILE A 488 -45.13 -22.80 -34.41
C ILE A 488 -44.53 -21.49 -33.95
N PHE A 489 -44.69 -20.44 -34.76
CA PHE A 489 -44.37 -19.08 -34.38
C PHE A 489 -45.62 -18.22 -34.52
N CYS A 490 -46.18 -17.80 -33.40
CA CYS A 490 -47.34 -16.93 -33.33
C CYS A 490 -46.95 -15.59 -32.74
N LYS A 491 -47.56 -14.52 -33.25
CA LYS A 491 -47.45 -13.18 -32.70
C LYS A 491 -48.83 -12.69 -32.31
N ASP A 492 -49.02 -12.35 -31.05
CA ASP A 492 -50.26 -11.71 -30.59
C ASP A 492 -50.46 -10.32 -31.23
N ARG A 493 -51.64 -9.73 -31.03
CA ARG A 493 -51.98 -8.37 -31.52
C ARG A 493 -51.02 -7.27 -31.06
N PHE A 494 -50.20 -7.51 -30.05
CA PHE A 494 -49.29 -6.52 -29.46
C PHE A 494 -47.81 -6.77 -29.78
N GLY A 495 -47.46 -7.89 -30.40
CA GLY A 495 -46.15 -8.11 -30.94
C GLY A 495 -45.24 -9.07 -30.15
N TYR A 496 -45.76 -10.08 -29.44
CA TYR A 496 -44.98 -11.10 -28.74
C TYR A 496 -44.91 -12.41 -29.50
N ASP A 497 -43.71 -12.98 -29.65
CA ASP A 497 -43.51 -14.29 -30.27
C ASP A 497 -43.82 -15.42 -29.27
N SER A 498 -44.59 -16.44 -29.69
CA SER A 498 -44.68 -17.71 -28.98
C SER A 498 -43.34 -18.43 -29.12
N ASN A 499 -42.67 -18.75 -28.02
CA ASN A 499 -41.65 -19.80 -28.01
C ASN A 499 -42.30 -21.13 -27.65
#